data_AF-A0A415TJV9-F1
#
_entry.id   AF-A0A415TJV9-F1
#
_cell.length_a   1.000
_cell.length_b   1.000
_cell.length_c   1.000
_cell.angle_alpha   90.00
_cell.angle_beta   90.00
_cell.angle_gamma   90.00
#
_symmetry.space_group_name_H-M   'P 1'
#
loop_
_entity.id
_entity.type
_entity.pdbx_description
1 polymer ?
#
loop_
_entity_poly.entity_id
_entity_poly.type
_entity_poly.pdbx_seq_one_letter_code
_entity_poly.pdbx_strand_id
1 'polypeptide(L)'
;NIDHLITLHQRKCDEMKKMKKFMLQKMFPKNGQKNPEIRFDGFTDDWEQRKFSDYYKMSSGCAFKMSDYCEDGIGLINGESIQHGIINDDNLNHLPESFIEQYPDFILKEGDIVVGLNRPITNGNLKIARIPSKYNDSLLYQRAGKVVYKEECDRDFSYVLLSQEILKHTLVEAVGSDQPFISTSKLDKWQMMIPKDIEEQHKIGEYFSNLDNLITLHQRKVDNLKNLKKYMLQNMFV
;
A
#
# COMPACT_ATOMS: atom_id res chain seq x y z
N ASN A 1 -20.16 21.25 -21.01
CA ASN A 1 -20.68 21.51 -19.64
C ASN A 1 -19.73 20.88 -18.62
N ILE A 2 -19.18 21.65 -17.67
CA ILE A 2 -18.19 21.20 -16.68
C ILE A 2 -18.72 20.07 -15.78
N ASP A 3 -20.01 20.10 -15.45
CA ASP A 3 -20.64 19.06 -14.63
C ASP A 3 -20.69 17.71 -15.33
N HIS A 4 -20.91 17.73 -16.65
CA HIS A 4 -20.85 16.53 -17.47
C HIS A 4 -19.43 15.92 -17.46
N LEU A 5 -18.38 16.74 -17.54
CA LEU A 5 -16.99 16.26 -17.49
C LEU A 5 -16.62 15.68 -16.11
N ILE A 6 -17.05 16.34 -15.02
CA ILE A 6 -16.88 15.81 -13.65
C ILE A 6 -17.54 14.44 -13.55
N THR A 7 -18.79 14.34 -14.01
CA THR A 7 -19.57 13.09 -13.97
C THR A 7 -18.91 11.98 -14.81
N LEU A 8 -18.45 12.31 -16.02
CA LEU A 8 -17.77 11.37 -16.92
C LEU A 8 -16.50 10.79 -16.27
N HIS A 9 -15.63 11.64 -15.71
CA HIS A 9 -14.39 11.18 -15.09
C HIS A 9 -14.63 10.45 -13.77
N GLN A 10 -15.65 10.84 -13.00
CA GLN A 10 -16.06 10.09 -11.81
C GLN A 10 -16.53 8.67 -12.16
N ARG A 11 -17.38 8.52 -13.19
CA ARG A 11 -17.83 7.21 -13.66
C ARG A 11 -16.66 6.31 -14.09
N LYS A 12 -15.71 6.85 -14.87
CA LYS A 12 -14.49 6.11 -15.25
C LYS A 12 -13.69 5.65 -14.03
N CYS A 13 -13.51 6.53 -13.04
CA CYS A 13 -12.85 6.20 -11.76
C CYS A 13 -13.55 5.02 -11.07
N ASP A 14 -14.88 5.08 -10.95
CA ASP A 14 -15.68 4.06 -10.27
C ASP A 14 -15.68 2.71 -11.03
N GLU A 15 -15.72 2.74 -12.37
CA GLU A 15 -15.62 1.56 -13.22
C GLU A 15 -14.26 0.87 -13.07
N MET A 16 -13.16 1.62 -13.09
CA MET A 16 -11.83 1.04 -12.89
C MET A 16 -11.65 0.48 -11.49
N LYS A 17 -12.19 1.14 -10.45
CA LYS A 17 -12.19 0.58 -9.08
C LYS A 17 -12.94 -0.75 -9.00
N LYS A 18 -14.10 -0.85 -9.68
CA LYS A 18 -14.85 -2.11 -9.79
C LYS A 18 -14.05 -3.18 -10.54
N MET A 19 -13.43 -2.82 -11.66
CA MET A 19 -12.58 -3.73 -12.44
C MET A 19 -11.39 -4.21 -11.61
N LYS A 20 -10.67 -3.33 -10.92
CA LYS A 20 -9.56 -3.68 -10.03
C LYS A 20 -10.01 -4.68 -8.97
N LYS A 21 -11.14 -4.43 -8.29
CA LYS A 21 -11.69 -5.35 -7.29
C LYS A 21 -12.02 -6.73 -7.88
N PHE A 22 -12.65 -6.75 -9.06
CA PHE A 22 -12.96 -8.00 -9.76
C PHE A 22 -11.69 -8.77 -10.13
N MET A 23 -10.69 -8.09 -10.67
CA MET A 23 -9.44 -8.71 -11.10
C MET A 23 -8.62 -9.21 -9.90
N LEU A 24 -8.55 -8.46 -8.79
CA LEU A 24 -7.94 -8.95 -7.55
C LEU A 24 -8.59 -10.25 -7.05
N GLN A 25 -9.91 -10.38 -7.23
CA GLN A 25 -10.63 -11.60 -6.83
C GLN A 25 -10.36 -12.79 -7.76
N LYS A 26 -10.04 -12.54 -9.04
CA LYS A 26 -9.99 -13.56 -10.10
C LYS A 26 -8.57 -13.93 -10.51
N MET A 27 -7.62 -13.02 -10.39
CA MET A 27 -6.21 -13.19 -10.75
C MET A 27 -5.34 -13.70 -9.60
N PHE A 28 -5.92 -13.94 -8.43
CA PHE A 28 -5.24 -14.60 -7.31
C PHE A 28 -6.00 -15.89 -6.98
N PRO A 29 -5.30 -17.00 -6.65
CA PRO A 29 -5.94 -18.26 -6.30
C PRO A 29 -6.88 -18.12 -5.11
N LYS A 30 -8.05 -18.76 -5.19
CA LYS A 30 -8.97 -18.88 -4.04
C LYS A 30 -8.42 -19.86 -3.00
N ASN A 31 -8.97 -19.83 -1.79
CA ASN A 31 -8.59 -20.77 -0.73
C ASN A 31 -8.64 -22.23 -1.22
N GLY A 32 -7.51 -22.94 -1.07
CA GLY A 32 -7.36 -24.33 -1.49
C GLY A 32 -7.11 -24.54 -2.98
N GLN A 33 -7.13 -23.48 -3.81
CA GLN A 33 -6.75 -23.54 -5.21
C GLN A 33 -5.30 -23.11 -5.40
N LYS A 34 -4.66 -23.66 -6.44
CA LYS A 34 -3.28 -23.33 -6.81
C LYS A 34 -3.17 -22.43 -8.05
N ASN A 35 -4.28 -22.21 -8.75
CA ASN A 35 -4.32 -21.41 -9.96
C ASN A 35 -5.40 -20.34 -9.84
N PRO A 36 -5.18 -19.14 -10.40
CA PRO A 36 -6.22 -18.12 -10.52
C PRO A 36 -7.25 -18.52 -11.59
N GLU A 37 -8.45 -17.92 -11.52
CA GLU A 37 -9.52 -18.12 -12.52
C GLU A 37 -9.26 -17.33 -13.81
N ILE A 38 -8.60 -16.17 -13.69
CA ILE A 38 -8.14 -15.34 -14.79
C ILE A 38 -6.63 -15.28 -14.70
N ARG A 39 -5.95 -15.64 -15.79
CA ARG A 39 -4.50 -15.69 -15.88
C ARG A 39 -4.08 -15.14 -17.24
N PHE A 40 -2.86 -14.64 -17.35
CA PHE A 40 -2.29 -14.29 -18.65
C PHE A 40 -1.99 -15.56 -19.45
N ASP A 41 -2.17 -15.49 -20.77
CA ASP A 41 -1.85 -16.59 -21.66
C ASP A 41 -0.36 -16.94 -21.59
N GLY A 42 -0.06 -18.25 -21.64
CA GLY A 42 1.30 -18.79 -21.59
C GLY A 42 1.77 -19.24 -20.21
N PHE A 43 1.03 -18.94 -19.14
CA PHE A 43 1.35 -19.43 -17.79
C PHE A 43 0.42 -20.57 -17.39
N THR A 44 0.97 -21.76 -17.15
CA THR A 44 0.18 -22.97 -16.85
C THR A 44 0.57 -23.66 -15.56
N ASP A 45 1.77 -23.42 -15.06
CA ASP A 45 2.28 -24.09 -13.84
C ASP A 45 1.51 -23.61 -12.61
N ASP A 46 1.27 -24.53 -11.68
CA ASP A 46 0.64 -24.21 -10.39
C ASP A 46 1.43 -23.14 -9.64
N TRP A 47 0.72 -22.18 -9.02
CA TRP A 47 1.37 -21.33 -8.02
C TRP A 47 1.80 -22.19 -6.83
N GLU A 48 2.88 -21.78 -6.18
CA GLU A 48 3.44 -22.52 -5.06
C GLU A 48 2.98 -21.91 -3.73
N GLN A 49 2.65 -22.78 -2.77
CA GLN A 49 2.36 -22.33 -1.42
C GLN A 49 3.68 -22.01 -0.70
N ARG A 50 3.78 -20.81 -0.15
CA ARG A 50 4.95 -20.29 0.56
C ARG A 50 4.54 -19.57 1.82
N LYS A 51 5.40 -19.58 2.83
CA LYS A 51 5.21 -18.74 4.02
C LYS A 51 5.61 -17.31 3.70
N PHE A 52 4.98 -16.34 4.36
CA PHE A 52 5.45 -14.95 4.33
C PHE A 52 6.94 -14.87 4.66
N SER A 53 7.41 -15.61 5.67
CA SER A 53 8.81 -15.62 6.08
C SER A 53 9.78 -16.24 5.09
N ASP A 54 9.30 -16.94 4.06
CA ASP A 54 10.15 -17.49 2.99
C ASP A 54 10.58 -16.36 2.03
N TYR A 55 9.72 -15.39 1.74
CA TYR A 55 9.98 -14.29 0.78
C TYR A 55 10.24 -12.94 1.44
N TYR A 56 9.67 -12.73 2.63
CA TYR A 56 9.62 -11.42 3.26
C TYR A 56 9.98 -11.49 4.74
N LYS A 57 10.32 -10.33 5.30
CA LYS A 57 10.40 -10.07 6.74
C LYS A 57 9.67 -8.76 7.02
N MET A 58 8.87 -8.72 8.08
CA MET A 58 8.33 -7.46 8.59
C MET A 58 9.32 -6.88 9.61
N SER A 59 9.98 -5.77 9.27
CA SER A 59 10.86 -5.03 10.16
C SER A 59 10.10 -3.91 10.83
N SER A 60 9.97 -3.92 12.17
CA SER A 60 9.32 -2.83 12.90
C SER A 60 10.24 -1.61 12.99
N GLY A 61 9.66 -0.41 12.97
CA GLY A 61 10.37 0.82 13.31
C GLY A 61 10.78 0.89 14.79
N CYS A 62 11.48 1.97 15.15
CA CYS A 62 11.94 2.22 16.52
C CYS A 62 11.22 3.39 17.20
N ALA A 63 11.29 3.42 18.53
CA ALA A 63 10.78 4.52 19.34
C ALA A 63 11.84 5.61 19.48
N PHE A 64 11.41 6.87 19.50
CA PHE A 64 12.26 8.04 19.75
C PHE A 64 11.69 8.81 20.94
N LYS A 65 12.54 9.55 21.67
CA LYS A 65 12.06 10.35 22.80
C LYS A 65 11.45 11.63 22.26
N MET A 66 10.42 12.16 22.92
CA MET A 66 9.82 13.44 22.51
C MET A 66 10.84 14.60 22.49
N SER A 67 11.86 14.54 23.35
CA SER A 67 12.97 15.52 23.38
C SER A 67 13.84 15.50 22.13
N ASP A 68 13.80 14.44 21.34
CA ASP A 68 14.61 14.28 20.13
C ASP A 68 13.94 14.96 18.92
N TYR A 69 12.68 15.36 19.04
CA TYR A 69 11.87 15.87 17.92
C TYR A 69 12.26 17.31 17.61
N CYS A 70 12.21 17.68 16.34
CA CYS A 70 12.45 19.04 15.86
C CYS A 70 11.31 19.52 14.96
N GLU A 71 11.24 20.82 14.72
CA GLU A 71 10.21 21.40 13.83
C GLU A 71 10.47 21.01 12.37
N ASP A 72 11.70 21.20 11.91
CA ASP A 72 12.17 20.88 10.56
C ASP A 72 13.29 19.85 10.60
N GLY A 73 13.19 18.81 9.76
CA GLY A 73 14.18 17.74 9.69
C GLY A 73 13.67 16.56 8.84
N ILE A 74 14.14 15.36 9.16
CA ILE A 74 13.74 14.13 8.48
C ILE A 74 12.35 13.72 8.94
N GLY A 75 11.45 13.44 7.99
CA GLY A 75 10.11 12.96 8.29
C GLY A 75 10.11 11.61 9.01
N LEU A 76 9.23 11.48 10.02
CA LEU A 76 9.08 10.27 10.81
C LEU A 76 7.76 9.55 10.44
N ILE A 77 7.87 8.54 9.58
CA ILE A 77 6.73 7.76 9.08
C ILE A 77 6.21 6.83 10.18
N ASN A 78 4.96 7.02 10.58
CA ASN A 78 4.30 6.25 11.63
C ASN A 78 3.02 5.56 11.12
N GLY A 79 2.43 4.67 11.94
CA GLY A 79 1.23 3.93 11.56
C GLY A 79 -0.04 4.78 11.34
N GLU A 80 -0.03 6.06 11.70
CA GLU A 80 -1.13 7.00 11.43
C GLU A 80 -0.95 7.69 10.07
N SER A 81 0.29 8.05 9.73
CA SER A 81 0.64 8.58 8.41
C SER A 81 0.44 7.56 7.29
N ILE A 82 0.62 6.26 7.57
CA ILE A 82 0.38 5.20 6.58
C ILE A 82 -1.14 5.00 6.42
N GLN A 83 -1.64 5.30 5.23
CA GLN A 83 -3.00 4.99 4.80
C GLN A 83 -3.00 4.02 3.62
N HIS A 84 -4.17 3.69 3.09
CA HIS A 84 -4.27 2.80 1.94
C HIS A 84 -3.72 3.47 0.67
N GLY A 85 -2.53 3.04 0.24
CA GLY A 85 -1.85 3.48 -0.97
C GLY A 85 -1.15 4.83 -0.89
N ILE A 86 -1.22 5.53 0.24
CA ILE A 86 -0.63 6.86 0.41
C ILE A 86 0.01 7.01 1.79
N ILE A 87 0.97 7.93 1.86
CA ILE A 87 1.46 8.50 3.11
C ILE A 87 0.77 9.86 3.29
N ASN A 88 0.00 10.01 4.36
CA ASN A 88 -0.56 11.29 4.78
C ASN A 88 0.45 12.06 5.64
N ASP A 89 0.75 13.29 5.25
CA ASP A 89 1.75 14.16 5.84
C ASP A 89 1.18 15.35 6.64
N ASP A 90 -0.15 15.44 6.80
CA ASP A 90 -0.80 16.55 7.50
C ASP A 90 -0.18 16.89 8.89
N ASN A 91 0.34 15.88 9.60
CA ASN A 91 0.93 16.03 10.94
C ASN A 91 2.16 15.13 11.13
N LEU A 92 3.05 15.09 10.14
CA LEU A 92 4.28 14.29 10.25
C LEU A 92 5.25 14.95 11.25
N ASN A 93 5.77 14.15 12.18
CA ASN A 93 6.84 14.61 13.09
C ASN A 93 8.20 14.54 12.39
N HIS A 94 9.16 15.33 12.87
CA HIS A 94 10.52 15.34 12.33
C HIS A 94 11.58 15.04 13.39
N LEU A 95 12.70 14.49 12.93
CA LEU A 95 13.92 14.27 13.71
C LEU A 95 15.11 14.97 13.03
N PRO A 96 16.15 15.37 13.79
CA PRO A 96 17.33 16.01 13.21
C PRO A 96 18.01 15.14 12.14
N GLU A 97 18.57 15.76 11.10
CA GLU A 97 19.20 15.06 9.98
C GLU A 97 20.28 14.03 10.39
N SER A 98 20.99 14.30 11.49
CA SER A 98 21.99 13.39 12.05
C SER A 98 21.43 12.02 12.44
N PHE A 99 20.11 11.87 12.58
CA PHE A 99 19.48 10.59 12.94
C PHE A 99 19.54 9.56 11.81
N ILE A 100 19.72 9.98 10.54
CA ILE A 100 19.98 9.04 9.43
C ILE A 100 21.21 8.18 9.75
N GLU A 101 22.30 8.80 10.21
CA GLU A 101 23.55 8.08 10.50
C GLU A 101 23.45 7.24 11.78
N GLN A 102 22.64 7.68 12.74
CA GLN A 102 22.44 6.99 14.03
C GLN A 102 21.50 5.78 13.93
N TYR A 103 20.55 5.82 12.98
CA TYR A 103 19.47 4.83 12.85
C TYR A 103 19.36 4.25 11.42
N PRO A 104 20.46 3.74 10.82
CA PRO A 104 20.48 3.34 9.41
C PRO A 104 19.49 2.20 9.08
N ASP A 105 19.23 1.29 10.03
CA ASP A 105 18.31 0.16 9.85
C ASP A 105 16.84 0.58 9.71
N PHE A 106 16.51 1.81 10.09
CA PHE A 106 15.14 2.34 10.09
C PHE A 106 14.89 3.35 8.96
N ILE A 107 15.89 3.58 8.10
CA ILE A 107 15.75 4.45 6.95
C ILE A 107 14.84 3.79 5.91
N LEU A 108 13.90 4.59 5.42
CA LEU A 108 13.01 4.28 4.32
C LEU A 108 13.53 4.89 3.03
N LYS A 109 13.46 4.12 1.96
CA LYS A 109 13.81 4.56 0.61
C LYS A 109 12.58 4.57 -0.27
N GLU A 110 12.63 5.36 -1.34
CA GLU A 110 11.58 5.35 -2.35
C GLU A 110 11.25 3.91 -2.81
N GLY A 111 9.95 3.61 -2.85
CA GLY A 111 9.43 2.30 -3.25
C GLY A 111 9.38 1.26 -2.13
N ASP A 112 9.95 1.51 -0.95
CA ASP A 112 9.77 0.63 0.20
C ASP A 112 8.28 0.48 0.54
N ILE A 113 7.86 -0.75 0.86
CA ILE A 113 6.49 -1.05 1.28
C ILE A 113 6.42 -0.94 2.79
N VAL A 114 5.52 -0.08 3.29
CA VAL A 114 5.29 0.14 4.72
C VAL A 114 3.86 -0.20 5.10
N VAL A 115 3.68 -0.70 6.33
CA VAL A 115 2.41 -1.19 6.87
C VAL A 115 2.21 -0.64 8.28
N GLY A 116 1.02 -0.11 8.58
CA GLY A 116 0.64 0.19 9.96
C GLY A 116 0.35 -1.11 10.71
N LEU A 117 1.07 -1.41 11.80
CA LEU A 117 0.91 -2.67 12.54
C LEU A 117 -0.19 -2.59 13.62
N ASN A 118 -0.36 -1.40 14.22
CA ASN A 118 -1.45 -1.10 15.14
C ASN A 118 -2.64 -0.50 14.39
N ARG A 119 -3.87 -0.93 14.72
CA ARG A 119 -5.08 -0.48 14.02
C ARG A 119 -4.90 -0.57 12.49
N PRO A 120 -4.44 -1.72 11.98
CA PRO A 120 -3.92 -1.86 10.62
C PRO A 120 -4.99 -1.64 9.55
N ILE A 121 -6.28 -1.65 9.91
CA ILE A 121 -7.39 -1.52 8.96
C ILE A 121 -8.14 -0.22 9.23
N THR A 122 -8.46 0.52 8.17
CA THR A 122 -9.31 1.72 8.22
C THR A 122 -10.21 1.73 6.99
N ASN A 123 -11.51 1.98 7.20
CA ASN A 123 -12.53 1.94 6.13
C ASN A 123 -12.51 0.64 5.31
N GLY A 124 -12.24 -0.50 5.98
CA GLY A 124 -12.18 -1.81 5.35
C GLY A 124 -10.90 -2.11 4.56
N ASN A 125 -9.94 -1.18 4.51
CA ASN A 125 -8.69 -1.35 3.78
C ASN A 125 -7.50 -1.42 4.74
N LEU A 126 -6.47 -2.19 4.35
CA LEU A 126 -5.19 -2.23 5.04
C LEU A 126 -4.47 -0.88 4.89
N LYS A 127 -3.88 -0.39 5.98
CA LYS A 127 -2.90 0.68 6.03
C LYS A 127 -1.57 0.15 5.49
N ILE A 128 -1.43 0.22 4.17
CA ILE A 128 -0.24 -0.20 3.44
C ILE A 128 0.01 0.83 2.33
N ALA A 129 1.27 1.24 2.18
CA ALA A 129 1.66 2.20 1.16
C ALA A 129 3.07 1.92 0.67
N ARG A 130 3.41 2.52 -0.46
CA ARG A 130 4.80 2.68 -0.88
C ARG A 130 5.30 4.04 -0.46
N ILE A 131 6.58 4.10 -0.12
CA ILE A 131 7.25 5.37 0.15
C ILE A 131 7.44 6.14 -1.16
N PRO A 132 6.78 7.30 -1.36
CA PRO A 132 7.03 8.15 -2.51
C PRO A 132 8.40 8.84 -2.39
N SER A 133 8.94 9.30 -3.52
CA SER A 133 10.20 10.05 -3.60
C SER A 133 10.30 11.21 -2.61
N LYS A 134 9.19 11.90 -2.33
CA LYS A 134 9.09 12.99 -1.34
C LYS A 134 9.56 12.58 0.07
N TYR A 135 9.38 11.31 0.44
CA TYR A 135 9.77 10.78 1.76
C TYR A 135 10.96 9.83 1.67
N ASN A 136 11.77 9.93 0.62
CA ASN A 136 13.05 9.24 0.58
C ASN A 136 13.92 9.71 1.75
N ASP A 137 14.60 8.77 2.40
CA ASP A 137 15.42 8.96 3.60
C ASP A 137 14.67 9.27 4.90
N SER A 138 13.33 9.16 4.88
CA SER A 138 12.52 9.22 6.10
C SER A 138 12.81 8.06 7.08
N LEU A 139 12.49 8.24 8.35
CA LEU A 139 12.67 7.22 9.38
C LEU A 139 11.36 6.50 9.71
N LEU A 140 11.44 5.20 9.97
CA LEU A 140 10.28 4.39 10.36
C LEU A 140 10.09 4.40 11.88
N TYR A 141 8.93 4.88 12.33
CA TYR A 141 8.53 4.87 13.73
C TYR A 141 8.01 3.49 14.19
N GLN A 142 8.14 3.21 15.48
CA GLN A 142 7.60 2.00 16.12
C GLN A 142 6.12 1.77 15.78
N ARG A 143 5.71 0.48 15.76
CA ARG A 143 4.34 0.04 15.44
C ARG A 143 3.90 0.35 13.99
N ALA A 144 4.82 0.85 13.16
CA ALA A 144 4.80 0.67 11.72
C ALA A 144 5.88 -0.34 11.33
N GLY A 145 5.67 -1.02 10.21
CA GLY A 145 6.58 -2.03 9.70
C GLY A 145 6.98 -1.74 8.26
N LYS A 146 8.22 -2.07 7.90
CA LYS A 146 8.76 -2.13 6.54
C LYS A 146 8.85 -3.58 6.11
N VAL A 147 8.36 -3.86 4.90
CA VAL A 147 8.57 -5.16 4.25
C VAL A 147 10.00 -5.20 3.72
N VAL A 148 10.76 -6.21 4.13
CA VAL A 148 12.11 -6.50 3.65
C VAL A 148 12.06 -7.80 2.85
N TYR A 149 12.60 -7.77 1.63
CA TYR A 149 12.66 -8.95 0.75
C TYR A 149 13.80 -9.87 1.19
N LYS A 150 13.53 -11.18 1.19
CA LYS A 150 14.51 -12.25 1.45
C LYS A 150 14.85 -13.02 0.19
N GLU A 151 13.92 -13.09 -0.74
CA GLU A 151 14.04 -13.77 -2.04
C GLU A 151 13.67 -12.80 -3.15
N GLU A 152 14.08 -13.12 -4.37
CA GLU A 152 13.72 -12.36 -5.56
C GLU A 152 12.21 -12.42 -5.80
N CYS A 153 11.58 -11.25 -5.93
CA CYS A 153 10.16 -11.11 -6.20
C CYS A 153 9.92 -9.76 -6.88
N ASP A 154 9.00 -9.71 -7.85
CA ASP A 154 8.65 -8.44 -8.49
C ASP A 154 8.01 -7.49 -7.47
N ARG A 155 8.46 -6.24 -7.45
CA ARG A 155 8.04 -5.26 -6.42
C ARG A 155 6.57 -4.89 -6.57
N ASP A 156 6.11 -4.71 -7.82
CA ASP A 156 4.73 -4.35 -8.17
C ASP A 156 3.76 -5.45 -7.82
N PHE A 157 4.09 -6.69 -8.17
CA PHE A 157 3.40 -7.87 -7.69
C PHE A 157 3.38 -7.96 -6.16
N SER A 158 4.53 -7.79 -5.50
CA SER A 158 4.64 -7.90 -4.05
C SER A 158 3.72 -6.92 -3.33
N TYR A 159 3.64 -5.68 -3.79
CA TYR A 159 2.73 -4.68 -3.22
C TYR A 159 1.26 -5.11 -3.35
N VAL A 160 0.86 -5.64 -4.50
CA VAL A 160 -0.52 -6.10 -4.73
C VAL A 160 -0.82 -7.33 -3.87
N LEU A 161 0.06 -8.34 -3.91
CA LEU A 161 -0.06 -9.57 -3.14
C LEU A 161 -0.17 -9.26 -1.64
N LEU A 162 0.78 -8.50 -1.09
CA LEU A 162 0.83 -8.20 0.34
C LEU A 162 -0.34 -7.33 0.79
N SER A 163 -0.85 -6.45 -0.08
CA SER A 163 -2.07 -5.68 0.21
C SER A 163 -3.29 -6.59 0.42
N GLN A 164 -3.37 -7.73 -0.28
CA GLN A 164 -4.45 -8.71 -0.11
C GLN A 164 -4.17 -9.68 1.03
N GLU A 165 -2.97 -10.27 1.07
CA GLU A 165 -2.64 -11.35 1.99
C GLU A 165 -2.48 -10.88 3.43
N ILE A 166 -1.85 -9.72 3.66
CA ILE A 166 -1.75 -9.16 5.02
C ILE A 166 -3.13 -8.74 5.52
N LEU A 167 -4.00 -8.20 4.65
CA LEU A 167 -5.38 -7.88 5.02
C LEU A 167 -6.15 -9.14 5.42
N LYS A 168 -6.06 -10.19 4.60
CA LYS A 168 -6.71 -11.49 4.86
C LYS A 168 -6.21 -12.11 6.16
N HIS A 169 -4.90 -12.18 6.38
CA HIS A 169 -4.30 -12.63 7.64
C HIS A 169 -4.86 -11.83 8.82
N THR A 170 -4.86 -10.49 8.71
CA THR A 170 -5.33 -9.61 9.78
C THR A 170 -6.81 -9.84 10.11
N LEU A 171 -7.65 -10.07 9.11
CA LEU A 171 -9.08 -10.35 9.30
C LEU A 171 -9.33 -11.73 9.93
N VAL A 172 -8.51 -12.73 9.60
CA VAL A 172 -8.58 -14.07 10.21
C VAL A 172 -8.16 -14.04 11.68
N GLU A 173 -7.11 -13.28 12.00
CA GLU A 173 -6.57 -13.15 13.35
C GLU A 173 -7.37 -12.21 14.26
N ALA A 174 -8.22 -11.35 13.68
CA ALA A 174 -9.11 -10.46 14.43
C ALA A 174 -10.23 -11.28 15.09
N VAL A 175 -9.95 -11.80 16.29
CA VAL A 175 -10.94 -12.49 17.13
C VAL A 175 -11.44 -11.55 18.22
N GLY A 176 -12.77 -11.38 18.31
CA GLY A 176 -13.42 -10.58 19.37
C GLY A 176 -13.64 -9.11 19.01
N SER A 177 -13.95 -8.29 20.02
CA SER A 177 -14.18 -6.84 19.89
C SER A 177 -12.90 -6.01 19.97
N ASP A 178 -11.76 -6.65 20.23
CA ASP A 178 -10.48 -5.97 20.41
C ASP A 178 -9.97 -5.42 19.09
N GLN A 179 -9.23 -4.33 19.22
CA GLN A 179 -8.66 -3.66 18.07
C GLN A 179 -7.58 -4.54 17.42
N PRO A 180 -7.66 -4.81 16.10
CA PRO A 180 -6.72 -5.70 15.45
C PRO A 180 -5.28 -5.16 15.51
N PHE A 181 -4.34 -6.08 15.64
CA PHE A 181 -2.90 -5.86 15.62
C PHE A 181 -2.23 -6.93 14.76
N ILE A 182 -1.25 -6.53 13.94
CA ILE A 182 -0.48 -7.48 13.13
C ILE A 182 0.66 -8.05 13.99
N SER A 183 0.48 -9.27 14.49
CA SER A 183 1.56 -10.03 15.09
C SER A 183 2.53 -10.52 14.01
N THR A 184 3.75 -9.99 14.00
CA THR A 184 4.78 -10.37 13.01
C THR A 184 5.14 -11.86 13.08
N SER A 185 5.17 -12.45 14.27
CA SER A 185 5.47 -13.87 14.45
C SER A 185 4.38 -14.81 13.92
N LYS A 186 3.12 -14.36 13.90
CA LYS A 186 2.03 -15.07 13.23
C LYS A 186 2.06 -14.83 11.72
N LEU A 187 2.28 -13.58 11.30
CA LEU A 187 2.42 -13.22 9.90
C LEU A 187 3.53 -14.02 9.22
N ASP A 188 4.67 -14.23 9.87
CA ASP A 188 5.78 -15.04 9.38
C ASP A 188 5.37 -16.47 8.98
N LYS A 189 4.34 -17.03 9.64
CA LYS A 189 3.82 -18.37 9.39
C LYS A 189 2.66 -18.37 8.38
N TRP A 190 2.16 -17.20 7.99
CA TRP A 190 1.05 -17.06 7.06
C TRP A 190 1.39 -17.67 5.70
N GLN A 191 0.50 -18.50 5.18
CA GLN A 191 0.68 -19.20 3.90
C GLN A 191 0.02 -18.41 2.78
N MET A 192 0.78 -18.14 1.73
CA MET A 192 0.36 -17.38 0.55
C MET A 192 0.66 -18.20 -0.69
N MET A 193 -0.14 -18.02 -1.74
CA MET A 193 0.15 -18.57 -3.06
C MET A 193 0.97 -17.55 -3.84
N ILE A 194 2.09 -17.99 -4.42
CA ILE A 194 2.98 -17.13 -5.21
C ILE A 194 3.33 -17.87 -6.51
N PRO A 195 3.21 -17.23 -7.70
CA PRO A 195 3.71 -17.83 -8.93
C PRO A 195 5.23 -17.88 -8.89
N LYS A 196 5.80 -19.04 -9.23
CA LYS A 196 7.26 -19.19 -9.30
C LYS A 196 7.87 -18.40 -10.46
N ASP A 197 7.12 -18.22 -11.54
CA ASP A 197 7.56 -17.50 -12.72
C ASP A 197 7.59 -15.98 -12.45
N ILE A 198 8.79 -15.38 -12.55
CA ILE A 198 9.01 -13.95 -12.31
C ILE A 198 8.35 -13.07 -13.37
N GLU A 199 8.22 -13.56 -14.61
CA GLU A 199 7.55 -12.82 -15.69
C GLU A 199 6.03 -12.77 -15.47
N GLU A 200 5.47 -13.83 -14.86
CA GLU A 200 4.07 -13.79 -14.43
C GLU A 200 3.86 -12.76 -13.32
N GLN A 201 4.76 -12.72 -12.34
CA GLN A 201 4.73 -11.70 -11.28
C GLN A 201 4.80 -10.29 -11.89
N HIS A 202 5.78 -10.03 -12.76
CA HIS A 202 5.94 -8.73 -13.44
C HIS A 202 4.66 -8.31 -14.19
N LYS A 203 4.08 -9.20 -15.00
CA LYS A 203 2.83 -8.87 -15.74
C LYS A 203 1.65 -8.57 -14.82
N ILE A 204 1.51 -9.30 -13.71
CA ILE A 204 0.46 -9.03 -12.71
C ILE A 204 0.72 -7.68 -12.04
N GLY A 205 1.95 -7.43 -11.60
CA GLY A 205 2.39 -6.19 -10.98
C GLY A 205 2.12 -4.99 -11.87
N GLU A 206 2.62 -5.03 -13.11
CA GLU A 206 2.44 -4.00 -14.13
C GLU A 206 0.96 -3.72 -14.40
N TYR A 207 0.14 -4.77 -14.55
CA TYR A 207 -1.29 -4.62 -14.80
C TYR A 207 -2.00 -3.82 -13.70
N PHE A 208 -1.76 -4.16 -12.43
CA PHE A 208 -2.39 -3.46 -11.31
C PHE A 208 -1.78 -2.08 -11.06
N SER A 209 -0.48 -1.92 -11.27
CA SER A 209 0.21 -0.62 -11.23
C SER A 209 -0.41 0.34 -12.26
N ASN A 210 -0.63 -0.12 -13.48
CA ASN A 210 -1.30 0.65 -14.54
C ASN A 210 -2.74 0.99 -14.19
N LEU A 211 -3.52 0.05 -13.64
CA LEU A 211 -4.88 0.33 -13.16
C LEU A 211 -4.89 1.41 -12.08
N ASP A 212 -3.99 1.35 -11.10
CA ASP A 212 -3.89 2.33 -10.03
C ASP A 212 -3.47 3.71 -10.53
N ASN A 213 -2.55 3.76 -11.49
CA ASN A 213 -2.16 5.00 -12.16
C ASN A 213 -3.34 5.64 -12.90
N LEU A 214 -4.14 4.85 -13.62
CA LEU A 214 -5.33 5.34 -14.32
C LEU A 214 -6.42 5.83 -13.35
N ILE A 215 -6.68 5.08 -12.26
CA ILE A 215 -7.60 5.51 -11.19
C ILE A 215 -7.13 6.86 -10.61
N THR A 216 -5.85 6.97 -10.29
CA THR A 216 -5.24 8.19 -9.73
C THR A 216 -5.36 9.37 -10.70
N LEU A 217 -5.06 9.16 -11.99
CA LEU A 217 -5.16 10.18 -13.03
C LEU A 217 -6.60 10.70 -13.15
N HIS A 218 -7.58 9.79 -13.17
CA HIS A 218 -8.99 10.15 -13.25
C HIS A 218 -9.48 10.88 -12.00
N GLN A 219 -9.05 10.46 -10.80
CA GLN A 219 -9.38 11.13 -9.56
C GLN A 219 -8.83 12.57 -9.53
N ARG A 220 -7.55 12.76 -9.87
CA ARG A 220 -6.94 14.10 -9.99
C ARG A 220 -7.69 14.99 -10.98
N LYS A 221 -8.13 14.43 -12.11
CA LYS A 221 -8.92 15.19 -13.10
C LYS A 221 -10.27 15.64 -12.53
N VAL A 222 -10.95 14.78 -11.76
CA VAL A 222 -12.20 15.14 -11.06
C VAL A 222 -11.95 16.29 -10.08
N ASP A 223 -10.91 16.20 -9.27
CA ASP A 223 -10.61 17.20 -8.24
C ASP A 223 -10.27 18.56 -8.87
N ASN A 224 -9.47 18.56 -9.94
CA ASN A 224 -9.17 19.77 -10.71
C ASN A 224 -10.42 20.42 -11.32
N LEU A 225 -11.33 19.62 -11.89
CA LEU A 225 -12.58 20.13 -12.46
C LEU A 225 -13.52 20.69 -11.37
N LYS A 226 -13.59 20.06 -10.19
CA LYS A 226 -14.34 20.58 -9.05
C LYS A 226 -13.78 21.92 -8.56
N ASN A 227 -12.46 22.03 -8.47
CA ASN A 227 -11.79 23.29 -8.10
C ASN A 227 -12.05 24.39 -9.13
N LEU A 228 -11.95 24.08 -10.42
CA LEU A 228 -12.27 25.02 -11.49
C LEU A 228 -13.74 25.46 -11.43
N LYS A 229 -14.68 24.53 -11.24
CA LYS A 229 -16.10 24.86 -11.08
C LYS A 229 -16.33 25.82 -9.91
N LYS A 230 -15.71 25.54 -8.75
CA LYS A 230 -15.79 26.40 -7.56
C LYS A 230 -15.26 27.80 -7.86
N TYR A 231 -14.10 27.90 -8.50
CA TYR A 231 -13.51 29.17 -8.91
C TYR A 231 -14.41 29.95 -9.87
N MET A 232 -14.95 29.31 -10.92
CA MET A 232 -15.86 29.96 -11.87
C MET A 232 -17.11 30.50 -11.17
N LEU A 233 -17.73 29.70 -10.29
CA LEU A 233 -18.91 30.16 -9.54
C LEU A 233 -18.60 31.34 -8.62
N GLN A 234 -17.43 31.36 -7.97
CA GLN A 234 -17.01 32.48 -7.13
C GLN A 234 -16.78 33.77 -7.92
N ASN A 235 -16.32 33.69 -9.17
CA ASN A 235 -16.00 34.86 -10.00
C ASN A 235 -17.14 35.29 -10.95
N MET A 236 -18.17 34.45 -11.15
CA MET A 236 -19.31 34.76 -12.02
C MET A 236 -20.43 35.56 -11.34
N PHE A 237 -20.47 35.59 -10.00
CA PHE A 237 -21.46 36.33 -9.21
C PHE A 237 -20.85 37.54 -8.48
N VAL A 238 -19.83 38.16 -9.09
CA VAL A 238 -19.25 39.45 -8.68
C VAL A 238 -19.94 40.57 -9.45
#